data_AF-A0A5N3S3T7-F1
#
_entry.id   AF-A0A5N3S3T7-F1
#
_cell.length_a   1.000
_cell.length_b   1.000
_cell.length_c   1.000
_cell.angle_alpha   90.00
_cell.angle_beta   90.00
_cell.angle_gamma   90.00
#
_symmetry.space_group_name_H-M   'P 1'
#
loop_
_entity.id
_entity.type
_entity.pdbx_description
1 polymer ?
#
loop_
_entity_poly.entity_id
_entity_poly.type
_entity_poly.pdbx_seq_one_letter_code
_entity_poly.pdbx_strand_id
1 'polypeptide(L)'
;MDRPKLLLERLNQIGASLEGTGKAHALLGLGSVGLELERLDEYSDIDFFAIVQKGHKQEFLDSLAWLSDIEPIDYAVRNTVDGYKVLYSDGVFCEFAVFEPEELAGIPFSEGRIVWQQADFNTDCCVPSKQEQNQDNDLEWIIGEAMTNLYVGMCRYNRGEKLSGMRFVQSFALDRLIELAERIEQPNPALVDVFMADRRLEVRFPEFSKMLPSFTQGYEFTPESAVAQLEFLNTHFSVNQAMRTRILELCYQ
;
A
#
# COMPACT_ATOMS: atom_id res chain seq x y z
N MET A 1 8.98 0.52 26.44
CA MET A 1 7.82 1.43 26.34
C MET A 1 6.82 0.74 25.43
N ASP A 2 5.52 0.85 25.69
CA ASP A 2 4.50 0.31 24.80
C ASP A 2 4.56 1.06 23.45
N ARG A 3 4.86 0.35 22.36
CA ARG A 3 5.19 0.94 21.06
C ARG A 3 4.00 1.70 20.46
N PRO A 4 2.79 1.12 20.35
CA PRO A 4 1.57 1.85 20.02
C PRO A 4 1.38 3.16 20.80
N LYS A 5 1.57 3.12 22.12
CA LYS A 5 1.45 4.31 22.97
C LYS A 5 2.49 5.37 22.63
N LEU A 6 3.74 4.96 22.35
CA LEU A 6 4.79 5.87 21.91
C LEU A 6 4.45 6.53 20.56
N LEU A 7 3.89 5.78 19.61
CA LEU A 7 3.50 6.33 18.30
C LEU A 7 2.40 7.39 18.43
N LEU A 8 1.36 7.13 19.24
CA LEU A 8 0.31 8.11 19.48
C LEU A 8 0.82 9.35 20.23
N GLU A 9 1.69 9.16 21.21
CA GLU A 9 2.33 10.27 21.93
C GLU A 9 3.20 11.10 20.99
N ARG A 10 4.00 10.46 20.14
CA ARG A 10 4.82 11.15 19.13
C ARG A 10 3.94 11.98 18.19
N LEU A 11 2.80 11.45 17.77
CA LEU A 11 1.87 12.19 16.91
C LEU A 11 1.24 13.40 17.62
N ASN A 12 0.93 13.29 18.91
CA ASN A 12 0.50 14.45 19.72
C ASN A 12 1.60 15.52 19.82
N GLN A 13 2.85 15.09 20.03
CA GLN A 13 3.99 16.01 20.07
C GLN A 13 4.22 16.71 18.73
N ILE A 14 4.03 16.00 17.61
CA ILE A 14 4.07 16.60 16.27
C ILE A 14 2.97 17.66 16.12
N GLY A 15 1.76 17.38 16.61
CA GLY A 15 0.66 18.34 16.62
C GLY A 15 1.01 19.62 17.42
N ALA A 16 1.58 19.45 18.61
CA ALA A 16 2.03 20.57 19.44
C ALA A 16 3.19 21.36 18.80
N SER A 17 4.09 20.68 18.09
CA SER A 17 5.16 21.33 17.34
C SER A 17 4.61 22.17 16.18
N LEU A 18 3.66 21.62 15.41
CA LEU A 18 2.94 22.36 14.36
C LEU A 18 2.23 23.60 14.91
N GLU A 19 1.55 23.47 16.05
CA GLU A 19 0.95 24.62 16.75
C GLU A 19 1.99 25.69 17.08
N GLY A 20 3.13 25.28 17.64
CA GLY A 20 4.23 26.17 18.02
C GLY A 20 4.83 26.96 16.85
N THR A 21 4.71 26.46 15.62
CA THR A 21 5.16 27.20 14.43
C THR A 21 4.30 28.43 14.12
N GLY A 22 3.02 28.42 14.53
CA GLY A 22 2.02 29.40 14.13
C GLY A 22 1.69 29.42 12.63
N LYS A 23 2.15 28.41 11.87
CA LYS A 23 2.08 28.34 10.40
C LYS A 23 1.34 27.11 9.90
N ALA A 24 0.71 26.35 10.80
CA ALA A 24 -0.04 25.15 10.50
C ALA A 24 -1.53 25.30 10.79
N HIS A 25 -2.34 24.49 10.13
CA HIS A 25 -3.80 24.42 10.30
C HIS A 25 -4.23 23.12 10.97
N ALA A 26 -3.67 21.97 10.59
CA ALA A 26 -4.04 20.68 11.15
C ALA A 26 -2.97 19.61 10.96
N LEU A 27 -3.11 18.53 11.74
CA LEU A 27 -2.38 17.28 11.63
C LEU A 27 -3.38 16.15 11.41
N LEU A 28 -3.31 15.50 10.25
CA LEU A 28 -4.16 14.37 9.90
C LEU A 28 -3.33 13.08 9.98
N GLY A 29 -3.64 12.21 10.95
CA GLY A 29 -3.06 10.87 11.03
C GLY A 29 -3.73 9.92 10.04
N LEU A 30 -2.95 9.11 9.35
CA LEU A 30 -3.38 8.15 8.32
C LEU A 30 -2.98 6.73 8.73
N GLY A 31 -3.33 5.74 7.91
CA GLY A 31 -2.94 4.34 8.17
C GLY A 31 -3.42 3.84 9.54
N SER A 32 -2.58 3.08 10.24
CA SER A 32 -2.89 2.50 11.55
C SER A 32 -2.94 3.53 12.69
N VAL A 33 -2.36 4.73 12.52
CA VAL A 33 -2.48 5.84 13.48
C VAL A 33 -3.68 6.77 13.19
N GLY A 34 -4.37 6.53 12.07
CA GLY A 34 -5.57 7.20 11.62
C GLY A 34 -6.82 6.69 12.32
N LEU A 35 -7.82 6.27 11.53
CA LEU A 35 -9.09 5.74 12.05
C LEU A 35 -8.99 4.28 12.54
N GLU A 36 -8.09 3.49 11.97
CA GLU A 36 -7.98 2.05 12.22
C GLU A 36 -7.06 1.73 13.42
N LEU A 37 -7.27 2.39 14.57
CA LEU A 37 -6.37 2.27 15.73
C LEU A 37 -6.30 0.86 16.32
N GLU A 38 -7.29 -0.01 16.08
CA GLU A 38 -7.20 -1.44 16.45
C GLU A 38 -6.06 -2.19 15.75
N ARG A 39 -5.52 -1.64 14.64
CA ARG A 39 -4.38 -2.19 13.90
C ARG A 39 -3.04 -1.64 14.39
N LEU A 40 -3.05 -0.67 15.28
CA LEU A 40 -1.82 -0.06 15.78
C LEU A 40 -1.06 -1.06 16.65
N ASP A 41 0.13 -1.44 16.20
CA ASP A 41 0.95 -2.48 16.82
C ASP A 41 2.44 -2.10 16.84
N GLU A 42 3.29 -3.07 17.17
CA GLU A 42 4.75 -2.86 17.25
C GLU A 42 5.44 -2.69 15.89
N TYR A 43 4.79 -3.07 14.79
CA TYR A 43 5.29 -2.99 13.41
C TYR A 43 4.78 -1.76 12.66
N SER A 44 3.90 -0.98 13.30
CA SER A 44 3.35 0.24 12.75
C SER A 44 4.36 1.39 12.72
N ASP A 45 4.26 2.21 11.68
CA ASP A 45 4.87 3.52 11.54
C ASP A 45 3.84 4.64 11.77
N ILE A 46 4.26 5.88 11.58
CA ILE A 46 3.41 7.06 11.64
C ILE A 46 3.26 7.64 10.22
N ASP A 47 2.10 7.41 9.61
CA ASP A 47 1.67 8.12 8.40
C ASP A 47 0.86 9.36 8.76
N PHE A 48 1.23 10.53 8.25
CA PHE A 48 0.44 11.74 8.50
C PHE A 48 0.56 12.83 7.42
N PHE A 49 -0.45 13.69 7.33
CA PHE A 49 -0.37 14.96 6.61
C PHE A 49 -0.26 16.13 7.59
N ALA A 50 0.69 17.02 7.33
CA ALA A 50 0.74 18.35 7.94
C ALA A 50 0.04 19.34 7.00
N ILE A 51 -1.12 19.85 7.42
CA ILE A 51 -1.87 20.83 6.67
C ILE A 51 -1.39 22.21 7.13
N VAL A 52 -0.71 22.93 6.26
CA VAL A 52 -0.05 24.20 6.58
C VAL A 52 -0.76 25.39 5.96
N GLN A 53 -0.46 26.57 6.47
CA GLN A 53 -0.97 27.82 5.90
C GLN A 53 -0.41 28.04 4.49
N LYS A 54 -1.22 28.67 3.64
CA LYS A 54 -0.84 29.03 2.27
C LYS A 54 0.49 29.79 2.23
N GLY A 55 1.41 29.34 1.39
CA GLY A 55 2.76 29.90 1.22
C GLY A 55 3.82 29.34 2.17
N HIS A 56 3.47 28.46 3.12
CA HIS A 56 4.43 27.93 4.10
C HIS A 56 4.92 26.51 3.81
N LYS A 57 4.32 25.79 2.86
CA LYS A 57 4.70 24.40 2.54
C LYS A 57 6.20 24.20 2.34
N GLN A 58 6.83 25.06 1.54
CA GLN A 58 8.26 24.93 1.24
C GLN A 58 9.13 25.08 2.49
N GLU A 59 8.73 25.90 3.46
CA GLU A 59 9.46 26.09 4.72
C GLU A 59 9.54 24.80 5.54
N PHE A 60 8.43 24.07 5.65
CA PHE A 60 8.37 22.78 6.36
C PHE A 60 9.12 21.66 5.64
N LEU A 61 9.28 21.77 4.32
CA LEU A 61 10.04 20.82 3.50
C LEU A 61 11.55 21.11 3.49
N ASP A 62 11.94 22.39 3.53
CA ASP A 62 13.34 22.80 3.52
C ASP A 62 14.01 22.63 4.89
N SER A 63 13.22 22.66 5.98
CA SER A 63 13.71 22.48 7.34
C SER A 63 12.85 21.51 8.13
N LEU A 64 13.46 20.41 8.57
CA LEU A 64 12.82 19.42 9.45
C LEU A 64 12.93 19.78 10.94
N ALA A 65 13.27 21.04 11.29
CA ALA A 65 13.42 21.48 12.68
C ALA A 65 12.16 21.20 13.52
N TRP A 66 10.97 21.41 12.95
CA TRP A 66 9.69 21.12 13.59
C TRP A 66 9.49 19.64 13.96
N LEU A 67 10.29 18.73 13.40
CA LEU A 67 10.33 17.32 13.81
C LEU A 67 11.56 17.03 14.69
N SER A 68 12.75 17.48 14.28
CA SER A 68 14.00 17.19 15.00
C SER A 68 14.10 17.83 16.38
N ASP A 69 13.33 18.90 16.64
CA ASP A 69 13.26 19.52 17.96
C ASP A 69 12.44 18.69 18.97
N ILE A 70 11.63 17.73 18.48
CA ILE A 70 10.86 16.80 19.31
C ILE A 70 11.74 15.62 19.74
N GLU A 71 12.50 15.06 18.79
CA GLU A 71 13.47 13.98 18.99
C GLU A 71 14.50 14.04 17.85
N PRO A 72 15.78 13.74 18.11
CA PRO A 72 16.79 13.66 17.07
C PRO A 72 16.40 12.70 15.93
N ILE A 73 16.76 13.10 14.70
CA ILE A 73 16.52 12.34 13.48
C ILE A 73 17.80 11.63 13.06
N ASP A 74 17.78 10.30 13.02
CA ASP A 74 18.90 9.48 12.55
C ASP A 74 18.91 9.34 11.02
N TYR A 75 17.73 9.39 10.39
CA TYR A 75 17.60 9.27 8.93
C TYR A 75 16.45 10.11 8.40
N ALA A 76 16.67 10.80 7.29
CA ALA A 76 15.64 11.52 6.56
C ALA A 76 15.90 11.46 5.05
N VAL A 77 14.84 11.23 4.26
CA VAL A 77 14.88 11.33 2.81
C VAL A 77 13.60 11.95 2.29
N ARG A 78 13.74 12.93 1.38
CA ARG A 78 12.62 13.49 0.62
C ARG A 78 12.19 12.48 -0.44
N ASN A 79 11.20 11.64 -0.13
CA ASN A 79 10.75 10.57 -1.03
C ASN A 79 9.73 11.04 -2.07
N THR A 80 9.06 12.18 -1.83
CA THR A 80 8.15 12.82 -2.80
C THR A 80 8.41 14.32 -2.87
N VAL A 81 7.78 14.99 -3.84
CA VAL A 81 7.81 16.46 -3.90
C VAL A 81 7.16 17.10 -2.67
N ASP A 82 6.26 16.40 -2.01
CA ASP A 82 5.44 16.90 -0.90
C ASP A 82 5.89 16.41 0.47
N GLY A 83 6.87 15.50 0.56
CA GLY A 83 7.02 14.71 1.78
C GLY A 83 8.35 14.00 1.98
N TYR A 84 8.50 13.48 3.20
CA TYR A 84 9.69 12.78 3.67
C TYR A 84 9.34 11.46 4.35
N LYS A 85 10.31 10.54 4.30
CA LYS A 85 10.44 9.42 5.24
C LYS A 85 11.50 9.79 6.27
N VAL A 86 11.18 9.63 7.55
CA VAL A 86 12.01 10.02 8.70
C VAL A 86 12.11 8.86 9.69
N LEU A 87 13.30 8.62 10.22
CA LEU A 87 13.53 7.73 11.37
C LEU A 87 14.11 8.56 12.52
N TYR A 88 13.38 8.64 13.62
CA TYR A 88 13.87 9.21 14.87
C TYR A 88 14.87 8.27 15.55
N SER A 89 15.75 8.81 16.40
CA SER A 89 16.76 8.04 17.13
C SER A 89 16.17 7.06 18.16
N ASP A 90 14.91 7.23 18.55
CA ASP A 90 14.15 6.28 19.37
C ASP A 90 13.51 5.15 18.54
N GLY A 91 13.81 5.11 17.23
CA GLY A 91 13.35 4.12 16.27
C GLY A 91 11.94 4.36 15.74
N VAL A 92 11.26 5.46 16.08
CA VAL A 92 9.96 5.79 15.47
C VAL A 92 10.16 6.20 14.01
N PHE A 93 9.49 5.48 13.10
CA PHE A 93 9.49 5.78 11.67
C PHE A 93 8.24 6.59 11.32
N CYS A 94 8.42 7.64 10.53
CA CYS A 94 7.36 8.49 10.03
C CYS A 94 7.45 8.60 8.51
N GLU A 95 6.30 8.54 7.85
CA GLU A 95 6.12 9.03 6.49
C GLU A 95 5.11 10.18 6.52
N PHE A 96 5.47 11.30 5.93
CA PHE A 96 4.58 12.46 5.92
C PHE A 96 4.62 13.23 4.63
N ALA A 97 3.53 13.95 4.38
CA ALA A 97 3.46 14.98 3.35
C ALA A 97 2.95 16.30 3.95
N VAL A 98 3.39 17.41 3.38
CA VAL A 98 2.99 18.77 3.75
C VAL A 98 2.10 19.31 2.64
N PHE A 99 0.89 19.73 2.99
CA PHE A 99 -0.09 20.26 2.04
C PHE A 99 -0.64 21.60 2.49
N GLU A 100 -0.92 22.46 1.52
CA GLU A 100 -1.85 23.57 1.68
C GLU A 100 -3.29 23.05 1.45
N PRO A 101 -4.32 23.64 2.09
CA PRO A 101 -5.68 23.09 2.07
C PRO A 101 -6.23 22.82 0.67
N GLU A 102 -5.93 23.69 -0.31
CA GLU A 102 -6.37 23.54 -1.70
C GLU A 102 -5.77 22.32 -2.42
N GLU A 103 -4.64 21.79 -1.96
CA GLU A 103 -3.95 20.67 -2.62
C GLU A 103 -4.63 19.32 -2.31
N LEU A 104 -5.29 19.19 -1.16
CA LEU A 104 -5.93 17.93 -0.75
C LEU A 104 -7.06 17.50 -1.70
N ALA A 105 -7.75 18.47 -2.33
CA ALA A 105 -8.80 18.17 -3.31
C ALA A 105 -8.26 17.49 -4.58
N GLY A 106 -6.96 17.61 -4.85
CA GLY A 106 -6.31 17.08 -6.05
C GLY A 106 -5.62 15.72 -5.87
N ILE A 107 -5.61 15.15 -4.67
CA ILE A 107 -4.86 13.93 -4.36
C ILE A 107 -5.76 12.81 -3.82
N PRO A 108 -5.46 11.55 -4.15
CA PRO A 108 -6.11 10.42 -3.50
C PRO A 108 -5.49 10.16 -2.12
N PHE A 109 -6.32 9.96 -1.11
CA PHE A 109 -5.88 9.54 0.22
C PHE A 109 -7.01 8.80 0.96
N SER A 110 -6.66 7.99 1.97
CA SER A 110 -7.63 7.36 2.86
C SER A 110 -8.16 8.34 3.89
N GLU A 111 -9.37 8.09 4.41
CA GLU A 111 -9.90 8.87 5.52
C GLU A 111 -9.00 8.74 6.75
N GLY A 112 -8.65 9.87 7.36
CA GLY A 112 -7.73 9.96 8.48
C GLY A 112 -8.38 10.45 9.76
N ARG A 113 -7.60 10.45 10.84
CA ARG A 113 -7.97 11.00 12.14
C ARG A 113 -7.34 12.37 12.32
N ILE A 114 -8.15 13.38 12.63
CA ILE A 114 -7.63 14.68 13.05
C ILE A 114 -6.98 14.50 14.42
N VAL A 115 -5.65 14.67 14.48
CA VAL A 115 -4.87 14.56 15.72
C VAL A 115 -4.81 15.92 16.41
N TRP A 116 -4.59 16.96 15.60
CA TRP A 116 -4.53 18.34 16.04
C TRP A 116 -5.12 19.24 14.95
N GLN A 117 -5.74 20.34 15.36
CA GLN A 117 -6.18 21.40 14.46
C GLN A 117 -6.19 22.73 15.20
N GLN A 118 -6.01 23.82 14.44
CA GLN A 118 -6.28 25.16 14.92
C GLN A 118 -7.79 25.32 15.19
N ALA A 119 -8.14 26.08 16.25
CA ALA A 119 -9.52 26.18 16.74
C ALA A 119 -10.55 26.58 15.68
N ASP A 120 -10.20 27.50 14.79
CA ASP A 120 -11.11 28.05 13.77
C ASP A 120 -10.93 27.42 12.38
N PHE A 121 -10.12 26.36 12.26
CA PHE A 121 -9.88 25.70 10.97
C PHE A 121 -11.01 24.73 10.62
N ASN A 122 -11.57 24.88 9.41
CA ASN A 122 -12.53 23.93 8.86
C ASN A 122 -11.79 22.75 8.20
N THR A 123 -12.03 21.54 8.71
CA THR A 123 -11.40 20.30 8.27
C THR A 123 -12.11 19.58 7.11
N ASP A 124 -13.08 20.21 6.45
CA ASP A 124 -13.75 19.63 5.28
C ASP A 124 -12.77 19.19 4.17
N CYS A 125 -11.64 19.90 4.01
CA CYS A 125 -10.59 19.52 3.06
C CYS A 125 -9.82 18.24 3.45
N CYS A 126 -9.88 17.82 4.72
CA CYS A 126 -9.25 16.61 5.23
C CYS A 126 -10.11 15.36 5.02
N VAL A 127 -11.31 15.50 4.43
CA VAL A 127 -12.17 14.37 4.05
C VAL A 127 -11.85 14.01 2.59
N PRO A 128 -11.45 12.76 2.31
CA PRO A 128 -11.11 12.38 0.95
C PRO A 128 -12.32 12.42 0.04
N SER A 129 -12.10 12.81 -1.22
CA SER A 129 -13.14 12.71 -2.24
C SER A 129 -13.48 11.23 -2.47
N LYS A 130 -14.78 10.91 -2.57
CA LYS A 130 -15.21 9.55 -2.95
C LYS A 130 -14.63 9.22 -4.31
N GLN A 131 -13.65 8.32 -4.35
CA GLN A 131 -13.20 7.74 -5.59
C GLN A 131 -14.33 6.86 -6.13
N GLU A 132 -14.71 7.07 -7.40
CA GLU A 132 -15.51 6.09 -8.12
C GLU A 132 -14.71 4.78 -8.12
N GLN A 133 -15.26 3.74 -7.50
CA GLN A 133 -14.63 2.41 -7.55
C GLN A 133 -14.40 2.06 -9.02
N ASN A 134 -13.15 1.75 -9.36
CA ASN A 134 -12.77 1.31 -10.69
C ASN A 134 -13.72 0.20 -11.16
N GLN A 135 -14.09 0.27 -12.43
CA GLN A 135 -14.95 -0.69 -13.11
C GLN A 135 -14.53 -2.11 -12.73
N ASP A 136 -15.45 -2.92 -12.21
CA ASP A 136 -15.26 -4.36 -12.00
C ASP A 136 -14.81 -4.92 -13.36
N ASN A 137 -13.50 -5.19 -13.49
CA ASN A 137 -12.95 -5.70 -14.73
C ASN A 137 -13.69 -7.00 -15.05
N ASP A 138 -14.12 -7.17 -16.30
CA ASP A 138 -14.82 -8.39 -16.69
C ASP A 138 -13.97 -9.62 -16.32
N LEU A 139 -14.62 -10.65 -15.80
CA LEU A 139 -13.97 -11.89 -15.37
C LEU A 139 -13.11 -12.50 -16.48
N GLU A 140 -13.59 -12.40 -17.74
CA GLU A 140 -12.83 -12.83 -18.92
C GLU A 140 -11.51 -12.07 -19.06
N TRP A 141 -11.51 -10.76 -18.81
CA TRP A 141 -10.32 -9.93 -18.90
C TRP A 141 -9.31 -10.29 -17.80
N ILE A 142 -9.75 -10.46 -16.55
CA ILE A 142 -8.86 -10.80 -15.42
C ILE A 142 -8.16 -12.15 -15.67
N ILE A 143 -8.92 -13.17 -16.08
CA ILE A 143 -8.37 -14.49 -16.42
C ILE A 143 -7.43 -14.39 -17.62
N GLY A 144 -7.83 -13.67 -18.67
CA GLY A 144 -7.02 -13.45 -19.85
C GLY A 144 -5.67 -12.82 -19.52
N GLU A 145 -5.67 -11.78 -18.69
CA GLU A 145 -4.48 -11.05 -18.26
C GLU A 145 -3.58 -11.89 -17.34
N ALA A 146 -4.16 -12.72 -16.46
CA ALA A 146 -3.38 -13.68 -15.68
C ALA A 146 -2.66 -14.68 -16.59
N MET A 147 -3.38 -15.28 -17.55
CA MET A 147 -2.82 -16.26 -18.47
C MET A 147 -1.75 -15.67 -19.40
N THR A 148 -1.96 -14.47 -19.92
CA THR A 148 -0.97 -13.81 -20.80
C THR A 148 0.27 -13.39 -20.03
N ASN A 149 0.14 -12.96 -18.77
CA ASN A 149 1.29 -12.68 -17.92
C ASN A 149 2.11 -13.94 -17.61
N LEU A 150 1.47 -15.08 -17.34
CA LEU A 150 2.16 -16.38 -17.20
C LEU A 150 2.92 -16.74 -18.48
N TYR A 151 2.27 -16.63 -19.64
CA TYR A 151 2.89 -16.92 -20.93
C TYR A 151 4.10 -16.01 -21.23
N VAL A 152 3.91 -14.69 -21.11
CA VAL A 152 4.98 -13.70 -21.36
C VAL A 152 6.11 -13.90 -20.36
N GLY A 153 5.79 -14.12 -19.08
CA GLY A 153 6.76 -14.36 -18.03
C GLY A 153 7.65 -15.56 -18.32
N MET A 154 7.06 -16.69 -18.73
CA MET A 154 7.82 -17.88 -19.10
C MET A 154 8.63 -17.72 -20.39
N CYS A 155 8.13 -16.98 -21.38
CA CYS A 155 8.93 -16.63 -22.56
C CYS A 155 10.17 -15.80 -22.19
N ARG A 156 10.03 -14.85 -21.26
CA ARG A 156 11.14 -14.05 -20.73
C ARG A 156 12.13 -14.90 -19.93
N TYR A 157 11.61 -15.78 -19.08
CA TYR A 157 12.44 -16.68 -18.28
C TYR A 157 13.33 -17.57 -19.18
N ASN A 158 12.73 -18.25 -20.17
CA ASN A 158 13.44 -19.20 -21.03
C ASN A 158 14.47 -18.54 -21.96
N ARG A 159 14.31 -17.26 -22.28
CA ARG A 159 15.32 -16.49 -23.04
C ARG A 159 16.41 -15.86 -22.14
N GLY A 160 16.41 -16.14 -20.84
CA GLY A 160 17.42 -15.68 -19.89
C GLY A 160 17.08 -14.39 -19.12
N GLU A 161 15.93 -13.77 -19.37
CA GLU A 161 15.46 -12.58 -18.62
C GLU A 161 14.75 -12.98 -17.33
N LYS A 162 15.41 -13.80 -16.50
CA LYS A 162 14.82 -14.47 -15.32
C LYS A 162 14.10 -13.51 -14.36
N LEU A 163 14.71 -12.38 -14.01
CA LEU A 163 14.09 -11.38 -13.11
C LEU A 163 12.80 -10.81 -13.71
N SER A 164 12.81 -10.51 -15.01
CA SER A 164 11.60 -10.02 -15.67
C SER A 164 10.54 -11.12 -15.77
N GLY A 165 10.94 -12.37 -16.04
CA GLY A 165 10.02 -13.50 -16.05
C GLY A 165 9.35 -13.71 -14.69
N MET A 166 10.14 -13.66 -13.63
CA MET A 166 9.66 -13.77 -12.25
C MET A 166 8.65 -12.66 -11.91
N ARG A 167 8.90 -11.39 -12.26
CA ARG A 167 7.93 -10.30 -12.02
C ARG A 167 6.60 -10.51 -12.74
N PHE A 168 6.64 -11.01 -13.98
CA PHE A 168 5.41 -11.30 -14.73
C PHE A 168 4.60 -12.43 -14.10
N VAL A 169 5.26 -13.49 -13.65
CA VAL A 169 4.59 -14.66 -13.04
C VAL A 169 4.20 -14.39 -11.59
N GLN A 170 5.15 -14.04 -10.75
CA GLN A 170 4.98 -14.01 -9.29
C GLN A 170 4.52 -12.64 -8.76
N SER A 171 4.34 -11.64 -9.62
CA SER A 171 3.74 -10.35 -9.26
C SER A 171 2.53 -10.07 -10.15
N PHE A 172 2.72 -9.79 -11.45
CA PHE A 172 1.60 -9.31 -12.29
C PHE A 172 0.49 -10.33 -12.51
N ALA A 173 0.82 -11.61 -12.74
CA ALA A 173 -0.21 -12.66 -12.81
C ALA A 173 -0.83 -12.90 -11.42
N LEU A 174 -0.03 -12.86 -10.35
CA LEU A 174 -0.52 -13.02 -8.97
C LEU A 174 -1.53 -11.92 -8.58
N ASP A 175 -1.31 -10.67 -8.97
CA ASP A 175 -2.26 -9.57 -8.75
C ASP A 175 -3.64 -9.90 -9.31
N ARG A 176 -3.70 -10.48 -10.53
CA ARG A 176 -4.96 -10.94 -11.14
C ARG A 176 -5.57 -12.13 -10.41
N LEU A 177 -4.77 -13.04 -9.87
CA LEU A 177 -5.27 -14.15 -9.05
C LEU A 177 -5.88 -13.66 -7.73
N ILE A 178 -5.30 -12.62 -7.13
CA ILE A 178 -5.85 -11.99 -5.92
C ILE A 178 -7.21 -11.35 -6.19
N GLU A 179 -7.39 -10.70 -7.34
CA GLU A 179 -8.71 -10.19 -7.77
C GLU A 179 -9.77 -11.29 -7.93
N LEU A 180 -9.35 -12.52 -8.24
CA LEU A 180 -10.22 -13.67 -8.39
C LEU A 180 -10.57 -14.35 -7.05
N ALA A 181 -9.93 -14.00 -5.94
CA ALA A 181 -10.12 -14.66 -4.64
C ALA A 181 -11.59 -14.59 -4.17
N GLU A 182 -12.24 -13.43 -4.29
CA GLU A 182 -13.66 -13.23 -3.92
C GLU A 182 -14.64 -14.06 -4.76
N ARG A 183 -14.21 -14.57 -5.93
CA ARG A 183 -15.04 -15.41 -6.80
C ARG A 183 -15.08 -16.87 -6.33
N ILE A 184 -14.16 -17.28 -5.47
CA ILE A 184 -14.01 -18.67 -5.01
C ILE A 184 -14.11 -18.84 -3.49
N GLU A 185 -13.91 -17.77 -2.74
CA GLU A 185 -13.97 -17.75 -1.30
C GLU A 185 -14.73 -16.51 -0.83
N GLN A 186 -15.66 -16.70 0.10
CA GLN A 186 -16.35 -15.57 0.74
C GLN A 186 -15.38 -14.85 1.67
N PRO A 187 -15.23 -13.51 1.55
CA PRO A 187 -14.29 -12.78 2.39
C PRO A 187 -14.73 -12.82 3.85
N ASN A 188 -13.80 -13.10 4.76
CA ASN A 188 -14.01 -12.83 6.18
C ASN A 188 -14.18 -11.33 6.42
N PRO A 189 -14.95 -10.91 7.45
CA PRO A 189 -15.06 -9.51 7.83
C PRO A 189 -13.71 -8.94 8.23
N ALA A 190 -13.16 -8.05 7.39
CA ALA A 190 -11.96 -7.29 7.66
C ALA A 190 -12.01 -5.95 6.91
N LEU A 191 -11.24 -4.98 7.38
CA LEU A 191 -11.07 -3.70 6.71
C LEU A 191 -10.37 -3.94 5.36
N VAL A 192 -11.00 -3.48 4.27
CA VAL A 192 -10.48 -3.61 2.91
C VAL A 192 -9.57 -2.42 2.61
N ASP A 193 -8.37 -2.68 2.09
CA ASP A 193 -7.52 -1.62 1.57
C ASP A 193 -8.01 -1.25 0.17
N VAL A 194 -8.33 0.02 -0.04
CA VAL A 194 -8.80 0.50 -1.35
C VAL A 194 -7.64 0.69 -2.35
N PHE A 195 -6.39 0.72 -1.88
CA PHE A 195 -5.21 0.93 -2.70
C PHE A 195 -4.42 -0.36 -2.97
N MET A 196 -4.40 -1.28 -2.01
CA MET A 196 -3.56 -2.50 -2.05
C MET A 196 -4.35 -3.76 -1.70
N ALA A 197 -4.84 -4.48 -2.71
CA ALA A 197 -5.73 -5.64 -2.51
C ALA A 197 -5.08 -6.81 -1.75
N ASP A 198 -3.76 -6.90 -1.75
CA ASP A 198 -2.95 -7.91 -1.05
C ASP A 198 -2.81 -7.64 0.46
N ARG A 199 -3.14 -6.44 0.93
CA ARG A 199 -3.12 -6.15 2.37
C ARG A 199 -4.21 -6.92 3.10
N ARG A 200 -3.80 -7.68 4.12
CA ARG A 200 -4.67 -8.50 4.99
C ARG A 200 -5.32 -9.67 4.25
N LEU A 201 -4.70 -10.11 3.16
CA LEU A 201 -5.20 -11.19 2.31
C LEU A 201 -5.37 -12.49 3.10
N GLU A 202 -4.44 -12.81 4.01
CA GLU A 202 -4.49 -14.00 4.87
C GLU A 202 -5.67 -14.01 5.83
N VAL A 203 -6.12 -12.84 6.27
CA VAL A 203 -7.30 -12.70 7.14
C VAL A 203 -8.57 -12.76 6.30
N ARG A 204 -8.59 -12.08 5.15
CA ARG A 204 -9.76 -11.97 4.26
C ARG A 204 -10.08 -13.29 3.57
N PHE A 205 -9.07 -13.99 3.06
CA PHE A 205 -9.20 -15.23 2.26
C PHE A 205 -8.25 -16.31 2.79
N PRO A 206 -8.51 -16.89 3.98
CA PRO A 206 -7.63 -17.87 4.58
C PRO A 206 -7.45 -19.15 3.76
N GLU A 207 -8.44 -19.58 2.98
CA GLU A 207 -8.29 -20.77 2.13
C GLU A 207 -7.47 -20.47 0.88
N PHE A 208 -7.72 -19.33 0.21
CA PHE A 208 -6.92 -18.85 -0.91
C PHE A 208 -5.45 -18.67 -0.50
N SER A 209 -5.22 -18.10 0.67
CA SER A 209 -3.88 -17.76 1.16
C SER A 209 -2.99 -18.99 1.40
N LYS A 210 -3.57 -20.18 1.62
CA LYS A 210 -2.81 -21.43 1.71
C LYS A 210 -2.11 -21.80 0.39
N MET A 211 -2.57 -21.26 -0.74
CA MET A 211 -1.97 -21.50 -2.06
C MET A 211 -0.86 -20.51 -2.40
N LEU A 212 -0.81 -19.33 -1.75
CA LEU A 212 0.21 -18.30 -2.04
C LEU A 212 1.65 -18.81 -2.01
N PRO A 213 2.07 -19.69 -1.06
CA PRO A 213 3.43 -20.22 -1.06
C PRO A 213 3.83 -20.94 -2.34
N SER A 214 2.90 -21.57 -3.07
CA SER A 214 3.20 -22.18 -4.37
C SER A 214 3.18 -21.17 -5.51
N PHE A 215 2.41 -20.09 -5.38
CA PHE A 215 2.31 -19.04 -6.41
C PHE A 215 3.52 -18.10 -6.44
N THR A 216 4.27 -17.98 -5.35
CA THR A 216 5.43 -17.07 -5.24
C THR A 216 6.63 -17.76 -4.56
N GLN A 217 7.18 -18.79 -5.20
CA GLN A 217 8.27 -19.60 -4.65
C GLN A 217 9.66 -18.93 -4.75
N GLY A 218 9.75 -17.76 -5.36
CA GLY A 218 10.97 -16.98 -5.49
C GLY A 218 11.70 -17.18 -6.81
N TYR A 219 12.85 -16.50 -6.93
CA TYR A 219 13.55 -16.28 -8.19
C TYR A 219 13.89 -17.55 -8.97
N GLU A 220 14.33 -18.61 -8.29
CA GLU A 220 14.74 -19.86 -8.94
C GLU A 220 13.57 -20.76 -9.34
N PHE A 221 12.39 -20.56 -8.77
CA PHE A 221 11.22 -21.46 -8.91
C PHE A 221 10.07 -20.82 -9.73
N THR A 222 10.42 -19.95 -10.68
CA THR A 222 9.44 -19.27 -11.54
C THR A 222 8.61 -20.25 -12.39
N PRO A 223 9.18 -21.28 -13.03
CA PRO A 223 8.40 -22.28 -13.76
C PRO A 223 7.37 -23.00 -12.87
N GLU A 224 7.76 -23.40 -11.66
CA GLU A 224 6.91 -24.09 -10.70
C GLU A 224 5.76 -23.21 -10.21
N SER A 225 6.05 -21.93 -9.93
CA SER A 225 5.01 -20.96 -9.60
C SER A 225 4.05 -20.70 -10.76
N ALA A 226 4.55 -20.66 -12.00
CA ALA A 226 3.69 -20.53 -13.17
C ALA A 226 2.74 -21.74 -13.34
N VAL A 227 3.23 -22.96 -13.09
CA VAL A 227 2.40 -24.17 -13.11
C VAL A 227 1.32 -24.11 -12.03
N ALA A 228 1.68 -23.79 -10.79
CA ALA A 228 0.73 -23.72 -9.67
C ALA A 228 -0.39 -22.69 -9.92
N GLN A 229 -0.04 -21.50 -10.40
CA GLN A 229 -1.01 -20.46 -10.74
C GLN A 229 -1.92 -20.87 -11.92
N LEU A 230 -1.36 -21.55 -12.94
CA LEU A 230 -2.13 -22.05 -14.07
C LEU A 230 -3.11 -23.17 -13.67
N GLU A 231 -2.69 -24.05 -12.76
CA GLU A 231 -3.55 -25.10 -12.20
C GLU A 231 -4.70 -24.51 -11.39
N PHE A 232 -4.44 -23.47 -10.58
CA PHE A 232 -5.47 -22.71 -9.89
C PHE A 232 -6.51 -22.16 -10.87
N LEU A 233 -6.06 -21.43 -11.91
CA LEU A 233 -6.95 -20.85 -12.91
C LEU A 233 -7.81 -21.92 -13.60
N ASN A 234 -7.20 -23.04 -14.00
CA ASN A 234 -7.90 -24.13 -14.68
C ASN A 234 -8.86 -24.92 -13.78
N THR A 235 -8.60 -24.95 -12.47
CA THR A 235 -9.45 -25.66 -11.51
C THR A 235 -10.71 -24.86 -11.19
N HIS A 236 -10.57 -23.54 -11.04
CA HIS A 236 -11.66 -22.69 -10.56
C HIS A 236 -12.39 -21.94 -11.69
N PHE A 237 -11.79 -21.80 -12.86
CA PHE A 237 -12.34 -21.01 -13.96
C PHE A 237 -12.23 -21.71 -15.32
N SER A 238 -13.01 -21.22 -16.28
CA SER A 238 -12.91 -21.66 -17.67
C SER A 238 -11.74 -20.95 -18.35
N VAL A 239 -10.67 -21.70 -18.64
CA VAL A 239 -9.47 -21.17 -19.31
C VAL A 239 -9.33 -21.68 -20.75
N ASN A 240 -8.69 -20.88 -21.60
CA ASN A 240 -8.37 -21.30 -22.97
C ASN A 240 -7.33 -22.43 -22.95
N GLN A 241 -7.73 -23.63 -23.40
CA GLN A 241 -6.89 -24.83 -23.31
C GLN A 241 -5.64 -24.77 -24.21
N ALA A 242 -5.69 -24.05 -25.34
CA ALA A 242 -4.52 -23.88 -26.21
C ALA A 242 -3.45 -23.02 -25.51
N MET A 243 -3.86 -21.93 -24.86
CA MET A 243 -2.96 -21.09 -24.08
C MET A 243 -2.39 -21.84 -22.87
N ARG A 244 -3.23 -22.60 -22.16
CA ARG A 244 -2.79 -23.46 -21.04
C ARG A 244 -1.68 -24.43 -21.47
N THR A 245 -1.90 -25.20 -22.54
CA THR A 245 -0.89 -26.13 -23.06
C THR A 245 0.40 -25.40 -23.41
N ARG A 246 0.30 -24.23 -24.05
CA ARG A 246 1.48 -23.47 -24.44
C ARG A 246 2.31 -22.98 -23.25
N ILE A 247 1.66 -22.58 -22.16
CA ILE A 247 2.35 -22.17 -20.93
C ILE A 247 3.06 -23.38 -20.31
N LEU A 248 2.39 -24.53 -20.19
CA LEU A 248 3.00 -25.75 -19.64
C LEU A 248 4.25 -26.19 -20.42
N GLU A 249 4.20 -26.14 -21.75
CA GLU A 249 5.38 -26.43 -22.60
C GLU A 249 6.57 -25.52 -22.31
N LEU A 250 6.34 -24.27 -21.89
CA LEU A 250 7.42 -23.36 -21.53
C LEU A 250 7.96 -23.65 -20.13
N CYS A 251 7.14 -24.15 -19.21
CA CYS A 251 7.57 -24.47 -17.84
C CYS A 251 8.47 -25.70 -17.73
N TYR A 252 8.45 -26.60 -18.71
CA TYR A 252 9.22 -27.86 -18.68
C TYR A 252 10.41 -27.90 -19.65
N GLN A 253 10.95 -26.74 -20.05
CA GLN A 253 12.17 -26.62 -20.87
C GLN A 253 13.42 -26.61 -20.00
#